data_AF-A0A024WEV6-F1
#
_entry.id   AF-A0A024WEV6-F1
#
_cell.length_a   1.000
_cell.length_b   1.000
_cell.length_c   1.000
_cell.angle_alpha   90.00
_cell.angle_beta   90.00
_cell.angle_gamma   90.00
#
_symmetry.space_group_name_H-M   'P 1'
#
loop_
_entity.id
_entity.type
_entity.pdbx_description
1 polymer ?
#
loop_
_entity_poly.entity_id
_entity_poly.type
_entity_poly.pdbx_seq_one_letter_code
_entity_poly.pdbx_strand_id
1 'polypeptide(L)' 'MASYQYFSYIDLYKVNNVNLDPFTEVFNDKFYLRYIYKWPHMNIITKEIDDHTSGYILGLYIEKWEYKKE' A
#
# COMPACT_ATOMS: atom_id res chain seq x y z
N MET A 1 18.89 -6.46 -4.72
CA MET A 1 18.81 -5.02 -4.39
C MET A 1 17.38 -4.60 -4.58
N ALA A 2 16.78 -3.88 -3.62
CA ALA A 2 15.43 -3.36 -3.73
C ALA A 2 15.46 -1.84 -3.94
N SER A 3 14.56 -1.33 -4.76
CA SER A 3 14.35 0.10 -4.99
C SER A 3 13.01 0.55 -4.42
N TYR A 4 12.96 1.78 -3.93
CA TYR A 4 11.73 2.39 -3.39
C TYR A 4 11.06 3.24 -4.48
N GLN A 5 9.76 3.06 -4.67
CA GLN A 5 8.95 3.79 -5.64
C GLN A 5 7.63 4.23 -5.00
N TYR A 6 7.00 5.28 -5.53
CA TYR A 6 5.63 5.62 -5.12
C TYR A 6 4.66 4.53 -5.57
N PHE A 7 3.74 4.17 -4.68
CA PHE A 7 2.75 3.14 -4.95
C PHE A 7 1.76 3.62 -6.02
N SER A 8 1.73 2.95 -7.17
CA SER A 8 0.77 3.22 -8.24
C SER A 8 -0.39 2.23 -8.21
N TYR A 9 -1.55 2.61 -8.77
CA TYR A 9 -2.69 1.70 -8.89
C TYR A 9 -2.34 0.42 -9.69
N ILE A 10 -1.39 0.51 -10.63
CA ILE A 10 -0.96 -0.62 -11.45
C ILE A 10 -0.27 -1.70 -10.61
N ASP A 11 0.30 -1.32 -9.47
CA ASP A 11 1.05 -2.23 -8.61
C ASP A 11 0.10 -3.16 -7.83
N LEU A 12 -1.20 -2.84 -7.72
CA LEU A 12 -2.20 -3.72 -7.09
C LEU A 12 -2.31 -5.08 -7.77
N TYR A 13 -1.99 -5.17 -9.06
CA TYR A 13 -1.95 -6.45 -9.77
C TYR A 13 -0.73 -7.32 -9.42
N LYS A 14 0.25 -6.77 -8.68
CA LYS A 14 1.55 -7.40 -8.40
C LYS A 14 1.81 -7.64 -6.91
N VAL A 15 0.97 -7.08 -6.02
CA VAL A 15 1.15 -7.21 -4.56
C VAL A 15 0.63 -8.50 -3.96
N ASN A 16 0.07 -9.42 -4.76
CA ASN A 16 -0.49 -10.68 -4.27
C ASN A 16 0.50 -11.49 -3.42
N ASN A 17 1.78 -11.53 -3.80
CA ASN A 17 2.78 -12.28 -3.03
C ASN A 17 2.98 -11.70 -1.63
N VAL A 18 2.88 -10.38 -1.47
CA VAL A 18 2.93 -9.71 -0.16
C VAL A 18 1.62 -9.93 0.61
N ASN A 19 0.48 -9.84 -0.07
CA ASN A 19 -0.84 -10.01 0.54
C ASN A 19 -1.16 -11.46 0.96
N LEU A 20 -0.43 -12.46 0.46
CA LEU A 20 -0.55 -13.86 0.86
C LEU A 20 0.19 -14.18 2.17
N ASP A 21 0.94 -13.23 2.72
CA ASP A 21 1.55 -13.37 4.05
C ASP A 21 0.45 -13.48 5.13
N PRO A 22 0.50 -14.48 6.04
CA PRO A 22 -0.53 -14.68 7.05
C PRO A 22 -0.74 -13.53 8.03
N PHE A 23 0.22 -12.62 8.17
CA PHE A 23 0.14 -11.45 9.05
C PHE A 23 -0.30 -10.18 8.32
N THR A 24 -0.56 -10.29 7.01
CA THR A 24 -0.98 -9.17 6.18
C THR A 24 -2.48 -9.21 5.95
N GLU A 25 -3.19 -8.20 6.44
CA GLU A 25 -4.63 -8.05 6.17
C GLU A 25 -4.87 -7.58 4.72
N VAL A 26 -5.74 -8.28 4.01
CA VAL A 26 -6.07 -7.97 2.61
C VAL A 26 -7.35 -7.15 2.55
N PHE A 27 -7.23 -5.90 2.10
CA PHE A 27 -8.37 -5.00 1.93
C PHE A 27 -8.96 -5.08 0.51
N ASN A 28 -10.13 -4.46 0.32
CA ASN A 28 -10.71 -4.34 -1.02
C ASN A 28 -10.05 -3.22 -1.85
N ASP A 29 -10.24 -3.24 -3.18
CA ASP A 29 -9.65 -2.25 -4.09
C ASP A 29 -9.99 -0.81 -3.72
N LYS A 30 -11.22 -0.55 -3.23
CA LYS A 30 -11.64 0.81 -2.84
C LYS A 30 -10.77 1.35 -1.71
N PHE A 31 -10.35 0.50 -0.78
CA PHE A 31 -9.45 0.87 0.31
C PHE A 31 -8.09 1.30 -0.25
N TYR A 32 -7.44 0.47 -1.06
CA TYR A 32 -6.14 0.79 -1.64
C TYR A 32 -6.17 2.07 -2.48
N LEU A 33 -7.16 2.17 -3.38
CA LEU A 33 -7.31 3.32 -4.26
C LEU A 33 -7.51 4.61 -3.47
N ARG A 34 -8.29 4.58 -2.37
CA ARG A 34 -8.47 5.76 -1.50
C ARG A 34 -7.13 6.27 -0.96
N TYR A 35 -6.23 5.38 -0.56
CA TYR A 35 -4.92 5.78 -0.02
C TYR A 35 -4.01 6.33 -1.12
N ILE A 36 -3.92 5.63 -2.26
CA ILE A 36 -3.10 6.02 -3.40
C ILE A 36 -3.51 7.41 -3.91
N TYR A 37 -4.81 7.66 -4.06
CA TYR A 37 -5.31 8.96 -4.54
C TYR A 37 -5.22 10.09 -3.50
N LYS A 38 -5.49 9.80 -2.23
CA LYS A 38 -5.57 10.85 -1.20
C LYS A 38 -4.21 11.24 -0.64
N TRP A 39 -3.30 10.27 -0.50
CA TRP A 39 -1.97 10.49 0.08
C TRP A 39 -0.86 9.85 -0.77
N PRO A 40 -0.72 10.23 -2.07
CA PRO A 40 0.18 9.55 -3.01
C PRO A 40 1.64 9.52 -2.52
N HIS A 41 2.09 10.58 -1.86
CA HIS A 41 3.47 10.68 -1.36
C HIS A 41 3.75 9.85 -0.10
N MET A 42 2.72 9.31 0.55
CA MET A 42 2.86 8.50 1.76
C MET A 42 2.77 6.99 1.49
N ASN A 43 2.54 6.59 0.23
CA ASN A 43 2.46 5.20 -0.16
C ASN A 43 3.71 4.84 -0.95
N ILE A 44 4.48 3.89 -0.45
CA ILE A 44 5.75 3.45 -1.05
C ILE A 44 5.68 1.95 -1.26
N ILE A 45 6.21 1.49 -2.39
CA ILE A 45 6.38 0.08 -2.73
C ILE A 45 7.87 -0.21 -2.92
N THR A 46 8.31 -1.41 -2.51
CA THR A 46 9.65 -1.90 -2.78
C THR A 46 9.64 -2.89 -3.92
N LYS A 47 10.50 -2.64 -4.92
CA LYS A 47 10.65 -3.50 -6.09
C LYS A 47 12.05 -4.06 -6.19
N GLU A 48 12.13 -5.36 -6.45
CA GLU A 48 13.38 -6.05 -6.73
C GLU A 48 13.77 -5.94 -8.21
N ILE A 49 14.89 -6.58 -8.58
CA ILE A 49 15.51 -6.47 -9.91
C ILE A 49 14.60 -7.02 -11.02
N ASP A 50 13.74 -7.97 -10.69
CA ASP A 50 12.79 -8.65 -11.57
C ASP A 50 11.37 -8.03 -11.54
N ASP A 51 11.23 -6.81 -11.01
CA ASP A 51 9.93 -6.14 -10.78
C ASP A 51 9.02 -6.90 -9.81
N HIS A 52 9.58 -7.82 -9.02
CA HIS A 52 8.89 -8.46 -7.91
C HIS A 52 8.71 -7.47 -6.76
N THR A 53 7.48 -7.40 -6.24
CA THR A 53 7.16 -6.59 -5.06
C THR A 53 7.57 -7.34 -3.80
N SER A 54 8.54 -6.81 -3.06
CA SER A 54 8.99 -7.38 -1.78
C SER A 54 8.25 -6.82 -0.57
N GLY A 55 7.52 -5.72 -0.73
CA GLY A 55 6.77 -5.08 0.33
C GLY A 55 6.17 -3.74 -0.08
N TYR A 56 5.27 -3.23 0.75
CA TYR A 56 4.71 -1.89 0.58
C TYR A 56 4.30 -1.28 1.92
N ILE A 57 4.17 0.04 1.95
CA ILE A 57 3.58 0.80 3.04
C ILE A 57 2.46 1.67 2.51
N LEU A 58 1.33 1.69 3.23
CA LEU A 58 0.23 2.60 2.99
C LEU A 58 0.19 3.63 4.12
N GLY A 59 0.39 4.89 3.76
CA GLY A 59 0.40 5.98 4.71
C GLY A 59 -0.87 6.82 4.59
N LEU A 60 -1.29 7.38 5.73
CA LEU A 60 -2.43 8.27 5.79
C LEU A 60 -2.10 9.45 6.70
N TYR A 61 -2.68 10.61 6.39
CA TYR A 61 -2.69 11.76 7.27
C TYR A 61 -4.12 12.06 7.73
N ILE A 62 -4.30 12.08 9.06
CA ILE A 62 -5.54 12.47 9.72
C ILE A 62 -5.27 13.74 10.51
N GLU A 63 -5.98 14.81 10.18
CA GLU A 63 -5.84 16.13 10.82
C GLU A 63 -6.43 16.17 12.24
N LYS A 64 -7.52 15.41 12.47
CA LYS A 64 -8.12 15.20 13.79
C LYS A 64 -8.51 13.75 13.95
N TRP A 65 -8.04 13.13 15.02
CA TRP A 65 -8.59 11.86 15.48
C TRP A 65 -10.02 12.10 15.96
N GLU A 66 -11.00 11.93 15.08
CA GLU A 66 -12.36 11.67 15.54
C GLU A 66 -12.36 10.28 16.15
N TYR A 67 -12.43 10.23 17.47
CA TYR A 67 -12.76 9.01 18.22
C TYR A 67 -14.16 8.57 17.75
N LYS A 68 -14.23 7.78 16.68
CA LYS A 68 -15.43 7.00 16.40
C LYS A 68 -15.41 5.82 17.36
N LYS A 69 -16.05 6.03 18.52
CA LYS A 69 -16.64 4.95 19.30
C LYS A 69 -17.74 4.34 18.43
N GLU A 70 -17.43 3.21 17.80
CA GLU A 70 -18.42 2.16 17.58
C GLU A 70 -18.22 1.09 18.65
#